data_AF-A0A536YI74-F1
#
_entry.id   AF-A0A536YI74-F1
#
_cell.length_a   1.000
_cell.length_b   1.000
_cell.length_c   1.000
_cell.angle_alpha   90.00
_cell.angle_beta   90.00
_cell.angle_gamma   90.00
#
_symmetry.space_group_name_H-M   'P 1'
#
loop_
_entity.id
_entity.type
_entity.pdbx_description
1 polymer ?
#
loop_
_entity_poly.entity_id
_entity_poly.type
_entity_poly.pdbx_seq_one_letter_code
_entity_poly.pdbx_strand_id
1 'polypeptide(L)'
;MNVKLRSSKSPSVAVAAEISRIVELWREGRERFGRDGDFLCGAFTAVDAFWCPVAFRFQSYGVALDGTAAAYGRALLELPAMRQWAVDAASETERIPGLEQGLQAQQQ
;
A
#
# COMPACT_ATOMS: atom_id res chain seq x y z
N MET A 1 2.91 -8.75 -7.76
CA MET A 1 3.47 -7.65 -6.93
C MET A 1 4.24 -8.27 -5.80
N ASN A 2 5.48 -7.85 -5.54
CA ASN A 2 6.24 -8.42 -4.43
C ASN A 2 5.88 -7.71 -3.10
N VAL A 3 4.85 -8.21 -2.41
CA VAL A 3 4.38 -7.65 -1.14
C VAL A 3 5.34 -7.93 0.04
N LYS A 4 6.27 -8.89 -0.13
CA LYS A 4 7.37 -9.17 0.79
C LYS A 4 8.46 -8.10 0.75
N LEU A 5 8.55 -7.32 -0.35
CA LEU A 5 9.59 -6.31 -0.53
C LEU A 5 9.56 -5.27 0.60
N ARG A 6 10.73 -4.96 1.15
CA ARG A 6 10.99 -3.76 1.96
C ARG A 6 12.19 -3.05 1.37
N SER A 7 11.98 -1.84 0.85
CA SER A 7 13.01 -1.04 0.17
C SER A 7 13.41 0.15 1.02
N SER A 8 14.70 0.44 1.09
CA SER A 8 15.29 1.64 1.72
C SER A 8 15.59 2.77 0.72
N LYS A 9 15.25 2.60 -0.56
CA LYS A 9 15.49 3.62 -1.60
C LYS A 9 14.62 4.85 -1.39
N SER A 10 15.26 6.02 -1.43
CA SER A 10 14.55 7.31 -1.47
C SER A 10 13.89 7.54 -2.83
N PRO A 11 12.68 8.14 -2.86
CA PRO A 11 12.01 8.47 -4.11
C PRO A 11 12.75 9.61 -4.85
N SER A 12 12.72 9.57 -6.18
CA SER A 12 13.11 10.73 -6.99
C SER A 12 12.09 11.86 -6.84
N VAL A 13 12.43 13.07 -7.29
CA VAL A 13 11.50 14.23 -7.29
C VAL A 13 10.20 13.91 -8.02
N ALA A 14 10.27 13.25 -9.18
CA ALA A 14 9.09 12.86 -9.94
C ALA A 14 8.22 11.83 -9.20
N VAL A 15 8.85 10.85 -8.54
CA VAL A 15 8.12 9.85 -7.73
C VAL A 15 7.48 10.50 -6.50
N ALA A 16 8.20 11.42 -5.84
CA ALA A 16 7.67 12.17 -4.70
C ALA A 16 6.44 13.00 -5.10
N ALA A 17 6.47 13.63 -6.28
CA ALA A 17 5.32 14.38 -6.81
C ALA A 17 4.09 13.46 -7.04
N GLU A 18 4.28 12.26 -7.59
CA GLU A 18 3.19 11.29 -7.77
C GLU A 18 2.66 10.76 -6.43
N ILE A 19 3.53 10.53 -5.44
CA ILE A 19 3.11 10.16 -4.08
C ILE A 19 2.20 11.25 -3.51
N SER A 20 2.63 12.52 -3.58
CA SER A 20 1.82 13.65 -3.11
C SER A 20 0.48 13.74 -3.82
N ARG A 21 0.45 13.53 -5.14
CA ARG A 21 -0.78 13.53 -5.93
C ARG A 21 -1.76 12.43 -5.50
N ILE A 22 -1.26 11.22 -5.25
CA ILE A 22 -2.08 10.10 -4.78
C ILE A 22 -2.65 10.39 -3.39
N VAL A 23 -1.83 10.92 -2.48
CA VAL A 23 -2.25 11.31 -1.13
C VAL A 23 -3.37 12.35 -1.18
N GLU A 24 -3.25 13.34 -2.05
CA GLU A 24 -4.29 14.35 -2.24
C GLU A 24 -5.59 13.74 -2.75
N LEU A 25 -5.53 12.88 -3.78
CA LEU A 25 -6.70 12.19 -4.31
C LEU A 25 -7.43 11.35 -3.24
N TRP A 26 -6.68 10.69 -2.35
CA TRP A 26 -7.27 9.94 -1.24
C TRP A 26 -7.92 10.86 -0.22
N ARG A 27 -7.29 11.99 0.12
CA ARG A 27 -7.86 12.98 1.05
C ARG A 27 -9.13 13.59 0.49
N GLU A 28 -9.09 14.12 -0.73
CA GLU A 28 -10.26 14.70 -1.41
C GLU A 28 -11.39 13.69 -1.57
N GLY A 29 -11.05 12.45 -1.98
CA GLY A 29 -12.04 11.39 -2.15
C GLY A 29 -12.73 11.05 -0.83
N ARG A 30 -11.96 10.88 0.25
CA ARG A 30 -12.50 10.63 1.60
C ARG A 30 -13.32 11.81 2.12
N GLU A 31 -12.89 13.04 1.90
CA GLU A 31 -13.63 14.24 2.33
C GLU A 31 -14.98 14.36 1.61
N ARG A 32 -15.00 14.12 0.29
CA ARG A 32 -16.19 14.34 -0.53
C ARG A 32 -17.19 13.20 -0.48
N PHE A 33 -16.72 11.96 -0.43
CA PHE A 33 -17.54 10.77 -0.65
C PHE A 33 -17.45 9.74 0.48
N GLY A 34 -16.48 9.87 1.38
CA GLY A 34 -16.15 8.87 2.39
C GLY A 34 -17.04 8.87 3.64
N ARG A 35 -18.23 9.48 3.58
CA ARG A 35 -19.16 9.49 4.71
C ARG A 35 -19.56 8.05 5.06
N ASP A 36 -19.75 7.79 6.35
CA ASP A 36 -20.30 6.53 6.87
C ASP A 36 -19.49 5.26 6.53
N GLY A 37 -18.16 5.34 6.58
CA GLY A 37 -17.28 4.17 6.56
C GLY A 37 -15.81 4.52 6.31
N ASP A 38 -14.96 3.50 6.19
CA ASP A 38 -13.50 3.66 6.09
C ASP A 38 -12.99 3.82 4.65
N PHE A 39 -13.84 3.60 3.64
CA PHE A 39 -13.48 3.52 2.21
C PHE A 39 -13.92 4.75 1.42
N LEU A 40 -13.42 4.95 0.20
CA LEU A 40 -13.63 6.21 -0.54
C LEU A 40 -15.10 6.58 -0.71
N CYS A 41 -16.01 5.61 -0.82
CA CYS A 41 -17.46 5.82 -0.94
C CYS A 41 -18.24 5.33 0.30
N GLY A 42 -17.60 5.35 1.49
CA GLY A 42 -18.15 4.81 2.73
C GLY A 42 -17.93 3.30 2.82
N ALA A 43 -18.70 2.53 2.07
CA ALA A 43 -18.52 1.08 1.92
C ALA A 43 -17.40 0.75 0.92
N PHE A 44 -16.84 -0.47 1.01
CA PHE A 44 -15.84 -0.94 0.06
C PHE A 44 -16.45 -1.12 -1.33
N THR A 45 -15.78 -0.58 -2.36
CA THR A 45 -16.20 -0.67 -3.75
C THR A 45 -15.03 -0.95 -4.70
N ALA A 46 -15.31 -1.01 -6.00
CA ALA A 46 -14.28 -1.24 -7.02
C ALA A 46 -13.17 -0.17 -7.02
N VAL A 47 -13.45 1.08 -6.65
CA VAL A 47 -12.42 2.12 -6.59
C VAL A 47 -11.40 1.83 -5.48
N ASP A 48 -11.83 1.26 -4.37
CA ASP A 48 -10.95 0.87 -3.26
C ASP A 48 -10.08 -0.32 -3.66
N ALA A 49 -10.68 -1.31 -4.34
CA ALA A 49 -9.97 -2.46 -4.88
C ALA A 49 -8.82 -2.04 -5.82
N PHE A 50 -9.04 -1.01 -6.64
CA PHE A 50 -8.01 -0.43 -7.51
C PHE A 50 -6.82 0.14 -6.72
N TRP A 51 -7.07 0.72 -5.53
CA TRP A 51 -6.04 1.31 -4.69
C TRP A 51 -5.29 0.31 -3.79
N CYS A 52 -5.83 -0.89 -3.53
CA CYS A 52 -5.16 -1.92 -2.72
C CYS A 52 -3.71 -2.23 -3.19
N PRO A 53 -3.44 -2.44 -4.50
CA PRO A 53 -2.09 -2.54 -5.04
C PRO A 53 -1.16 -1.36 -4.70
N VAL A 54 -1.70 -0.14 -4.60
CA VAL A 54 -0.91 1.06 -4.30
C VAL A 54 -0.61 1.15 -2.81
N ALA A 55 -1.57 0.81 -1.94
CA ALA A 55 -1.35 0.71 -0.50
C ALA A 55 -0.23 -0.29 -0.16
N PHE A 56 -0.19 -1.44 -0.83
CA PHE A 56 0.92 -2.39 -0.69
C PHE A 56 2.26 -1.80 -1.13
N ARG A 57 2.32 -1.03 -2.22
CA ARG A 57 3.56 -0.38 -2.64
C ARG A 57 4.03 0.66 -1.62
N PHE A 58 3.12 1.46 -1.08
CA PHE A 58 3.46 2.42 -0.03
C PHE A 58 4.05 1.69 1.19
N GLN A 59 3.49 0.55 1.58
CA GLN A 59 4.08 -0.31 2.62
C GLN A 59 5.46 -0.86 2.21
N SER A 60 5.59 -1.43 1.01
CA SER A 60 6.83 -2.06 0.54
C SER A 60 8.00 -1.08 0.37
N TYR A 61 7.71 0.16 0.00
CA TYR A 61 8.73 1.20 -0.18
C TYR A 61 8.88 2.12 1.04
N GLY A 62 8.20 1.83 2.14
CA GLY A 62 8.31 2.62 3.38
C GLY A 62 7.84 4.07 3.20
N VAL A 63 6.86 4.32 2.33
CA VAL A 63 6.29 5.66 2.13
C VAL A 63 5.51 6.02 3.39
N ALA A 64 5.98 7.06 4.09
CA ALA A 64 5.30 7.57 5.27
C ALA A 64 4.04 8.33 4.85
N LEU A 65 2.89 7.91 5.40
CA LEU A 65 1.60 8.56 5.23
C LEU A 65 1.13 9.09 6.58
N ASP A 66 0.29 10.12 6.55
CA ASP A 66 -0.34 10.70 7.73
C ASP A 66 -1.85 10.92 7.55
N GLY A 67 -2.52 11.21 8.67
CA GLY A 67 -3.93 11.62 8.71
C GLY A 67 -4.87 10.69 7.94
N THR A 68 -5.75 11.31 7.15
CA THR A 68 -6.79 10.61 6.35
C THR A 68 -6.20 9.61 5.37
N ALA A 69 -5.07 9.93 4.73
CA ALA A 69 -4.45 9.04 3.76
C ALA A 69 -3.84 7.80 4.44
N ALA A 70 -3.23 7.95 5.62
CA ALA A 70 -2.76 6.82 6.42
C ALA A 70 -3.89 5.93 6.89
N ALA A 71 -4.99 6.51 7.39
CA ALA A 71 -6.17 5.77 7.83
C ALA A 71 -6.79 4.95 6.69
N TYR A 72 -6.99 5.59 5.53
CA TYR A 72 -7.53 4.91 4.35
C TYR A 72 -6.58 3.82 3.81
N GLY A 73 -5.28 4.11 3.69
CA GLY A 73 -4.30 3.11 3.28
C GLY A 73 -4.25 1.89 4.21
N ARG A 74 -4.42 2.11 5.52
CA ARG A 74 -4.54 1.02 6.50
C ARG A 74 -5.82 0.21 6.31
N ALA A 75 -6.97 0.86 6.14
CA ALA A 75 -8.25 0.19 5.92
C ALA A 75 -8.20 -0.75 4.70
N LEU A 76 -7.54 -0.33 3.61
CA LEU A 76 -7.30 -1.18 2.44
C LEU A 76 -6.47 -2.43 2.79
N LEU A 77 -5.39 -2.27 3.55
CA LEU A 77 -4.50 -3.38 3.91
C LEU A 77 -5.11 -4.33 4.96
N GLU A 78 -6.07 -3.85 5.76
CA GLU A 78 -6.78 -4.64 6.78
C GLU A 78 -7.90 -5.50 6.22
N LEU A 79 -8.28 -5.32 4.94
CA LEU A 79 -9.24 -6.18 4.26
C LEU A 79 -8.84 -7.67 4.38
N PRO A 80 -9.78 -8.58 4.68
CA PRO A 80 -9.48 -10.00 4.85
C PRO A 80 -8.72 -10.61 3.67
N ALA A 81 -9.12 -10.27 2.43
CA ALA A 81 -8.44 -10.73 1.22
C ALA A 81 -7.01 -10.20 1.10
N MET A 82 -6.75 -8.97 1.54
CA MET A 82 -5.40 -8.38 1.49
C MET A 82 -4.50 -9.01 2.54
N ARG A 83 -5.02 -9.26 3.75
CA ARG A 83 -4.31 -9.99 4.80
C ARG A 83 -3.99 -11.42 4.37
N GLN A 84 -4.94 -12.12 3.76
CA GLN A 84 -4.72 -13.47 3.24
C GLN A 84 -3.63 -13.45 2.16
N TRP A 85 -3.69 -12.52 1.21
CA TRP A 85 -2.66 -12.40 0.18
C TRP A 85 -1.26 -12.14 0.79
N ALA A 86 -1.16 -11.28 1.80
CA ALA A 86 0.12 -11.04 2.47
C ALA A 86 0.69 -12.32 3.13
N VAL A 87 -0.18 -13.14 3.73
CA VAL A 87 0.19 -14.44 4.33
C VAL A 87 0.64 -15.44 3.25
N ASP A 88 -0.12 -15.57 2.17
CA ASP A 88 0.19 -16.50 1.09
C ASP A 88 1.50 -16.13 0.40
N ALA A 89 1.70 -14.82 0.14
CA ALA A 89 2.93 -14.32 -0.45
C ALA A 89 4.15 -14.53 0.47
N ALA A 90 3.99 -14.42 1.79
CA ALA A 90 5.05 -14.73 2.75
C ALA A 90 5.43 -16.22 2.75
N SER A 91 4.47 -17.10 2.44
CA SER A 91 4.65 -18.56 2.38
C SER A 91 5.23 -19.05 1.05
N GLU A 92 5.24 -18.19 0.02
CA GLU A 92 5.76 -18.53 -1.30
C GLU A 92 7.28 -18.77 -1.28
N THR A 93 7.67 -19.95 -1.75
CA THR A 93 9.06 -20.43 -1.81
C THR A 93 9.78 -20.03 -3.09
N GLU A 94 9.04 -19.69 -4.15
CA GLU A 94 9.63 -19.24 -5.42
C GLU A 94 10.31 -17.89 -5.23
N ARG A 95 11.55 -17.78 -5.74
CA ARG A 95 12.39 -16.58 -5.65
C ARG A 95 12.92 -16.24 -7.03
N ILE A 96 12.88 -14.97 -7.39
CA ILE A 96 13.46 -14.49 -8.65
C ILE A 96 14.91 -14.05 -8.38
N PRO A 97 15.93 -14.73 -8.95
CA PRO A 97 17.33 -14.36 -8.75
C PRO A 97 17.60 -12.89 -9.12
N GLY A 98 18.39 -12.19 -8.32
CA GLY A 98 18.74 -10.77 -8.55
C GLY A 98 17.72 -9.75 -8.05
N LEU A 99 16.44 -10.10 -7.93
CA LEU A 99 15.39 -9.19 -7.42
C LEU A 99 15.30 -9.18 -5.90
N GLU A 100 15.63 -10.31 -5.27
CA GLU A 100 15.40 -10.56 -3.85
C GLU A 100 16.68 -10.59 -3.00
N GLN A 101 17.84 -10.25 -3.60
CA GLN A 101 19.15 -10.32 -2.96
C GLN A 101 19.31 -9.37 -1.75
N GLY A 102 18.43 -8.37 -1.58
CA GLY A 102 18.42 -7.45 -0.43
C GLY A 102 17.49 -7.84 0.73
N LEU A 103 16.74 -8.94 0.63
CA LEU A 103 15.73 -9.33 1.65
C LEU A 103 16.33 -10.06 2.87
N GLN A 104 17.63 -10.38 2.87
CA GLN A 104 18.24 -11.27 3.87
C GLN A 104 18.71 -10.57 5.16
N ALA A 105 18.63 -9.23 5.27
CA ALA A 105 19.27 -8.51 6.36
C ALA A 105 18.45 -8.33 7.65
N GLN A 106 17.22 -8.88 7.77
CA GLN A 106 16.32 -8.55 8.90
C GLN A 106 15.61 -9.75 9.56
N GLN A 107 16.22 -10.93 9.55
CA GLN A 107 15.75 -12.08 10.37
C GLN A 107 16.81 -12.60 11.35
N GLN A 108 17.67 -11.71 11.87
CA GLN A 108 18.52 -11.99 13.02
C GLN A 108 18.19 -11.03 14.16
#